data_AF-A0A3D4FSP3-F1
#
_entry.id   AF-A0A3D4FSP3-F1
#
_cell.length_a   1.000
_cell.length_b   1.000
_cell.length_c   1.000
_cell.angle_alpha   90.00
_cell.angle_beta   90.00
_cell.angle_gamma   90.00
#
_symmetry.space_group_name_H-M   'P 1'
#
loop_
_entity.id
_entity.type
_entity.pdbx_description
1 polymer ?
#
loop_
_entity_poly.entity_id
_entity_poly.type
_entity_poly.pdbx_seq_one_letter_code
_entity_poly.pdbx_strand_id
1 'polypeptide(L)' 'FCVERRKAWRLLQSKAGIVNKDYAAQRTLLADVDAGKVTTEELFAHGLEMVEEILAEAVKVAV' A
#
# COMPACT_ATOMS: atom_id res chain seq x y z
N PHE A 1 -11.55 14.30 8.54
CA PHE A 1 -12.54 13.71 7.61
C PHE A 1 -11.95 12.89 6.47
N CYS A 2 -10.89 13.33 5.77
CA CYS A 2 -10.35 12.62 4.59
C CYS A 2 -9.87 11.18 4.86
N VAL A 3 -9.24 10.94 6.02
CA VAL A 3 -8.74 9.62 6.43
C VAL A 3 -9.90 8.64 6.65
N GLU A 4 -10.91 9.05 7.42
CA GLU A 4 -12.09 8.21 7.71
C GLU A 4 -12.90 7.91 6.46
N ARG A 5 -13.04 8.88 5.54
CA ARG A 5 -13.66 8.63 4.22
C ARG A 5 -12.88 7.58 3.41
N ARG A 6 -11.55 7.65 3.38
CA ARG A 6 -10.70 6.64 2.71
C ARG A 6 -10.79 5.27 3.40
N LYS A 7 -10.93 5.21 4.72
CA LYS A 7 -11.16 3.94 5.45
C LYS A 7 -12.53 3.35 5.08
N ALA A 8 -13.59 4.15 5.13
CA ALA A 8 -14.94 3.72 4.75
C ALA A 8 -14.99 3.24 3.29
N TRP A 9 -14.31 3.93 2.38
CA TRP A 9 -14.23 3.52 0.98
C TRP A 9 -13.55 2.16 0.79
N ARG A 10 -12.40 1.92 1.44
CA ARG A 10 -11.72 0.62 1.40
C ARG A 10 -12.59 -0.50 1.99
N LEU A 11 -13.33 -0.20 3.06
CA LEU A 11 -14.26 -1.15 3.66
C LEU A 11 -15.38 -1.55 2.68
N LEU A 12 -15.93 -0.59 1.94
CA LEU A 12 -16.97 -0.86 0.93
C LEU A 12 -16.43 -1.70 -0.23
N GLN A 13 -15.22 -1.40 -0.73
CA GLN A 13 -14.57 -2.19 -1.77
C GLN A 13 -14.36 -3.65 -1.32
N SER A 14 -13.88 -3.85 -0.09
CA SER A 14 -13.70 -5.19 0.48
C SER A 14 -15.02 -5.96 0.56
N LYS A 15 -16.12 -5.32 0.99
CA LYS A 15 -17.45 -5.94 1.01
C LYS A 15 -17.96 -6.31 -0.38
N ALA A 16 -17.56 -5.58 -1.40
CA ALA A 16 -17.86 -5.86 -2.80
C ALA A 16 -16.91 -6.90 -3.43
N GLY A 17 -15.98 -7.49 -2.66
CA GLY A 17 -14.98 -8.43 -3.18
C GLY A 17 -13.88 -7.78 -4.01
N ILE A 18 -13.77 -6.44 -4.01
CA ILE A 18 -12.76 -5.70 -4.77
C ILE A 18 -11.51 -5.55 -3.90
N VAL A 19 -10.39 -6.09 -4.38
CA VAL A 19 -9.08 -5.90 -3.74
C VAL A 19 -8.51 -4.54 -4.13
N ASN A 20 -8.24 -3.71 -3.11
CA ASN A 20 -7.57 -2.42 -3.31
C ASN A 20 -6.05 -2.63 -3.40
N LYS A 21 -5.50 -2.60 -4.62
CA LYS A 21 -4.08 -2.86 -4.90
C LYS A 21 -3.16 -1.83 -4.26
N ASP A 22 -3.51 -0.55 -4.31
CA ASP A 22 -2.71 0.53 -3.70
C ASP A 22 -2.59 0.34 -2.18
N TYR A 23 -3.69 -0.05 -1.53
CA TYR A 23 -3.68 -0.30 -0.09
C TYR A 23 -2.89 -1.55 0.28
N ALA A 24 -2.90 -2.59 -0.59
CA ALA A 24 -2.06 -3.76 -0.41
C ALA A 24 -0.58 -3.38 -0.50
N ALA A 25 -0.18 -2.61 -1.51
CA ALA A 25 1.19 -2.12 -1.68
C ALA A 25 1.67 -1.28 -0.49
N GLN A 26 0.83 -0.37 0.00
CA GLN A 26 1.12 0.40 1.22
C GLN A 26 1.31 -0.49 2.46
N ARG A 27 0.49 -1.54 2.61
CA ARG A 27 0.66 -2.48 3.73
C ARG A 27 1.95 -3.27 3.64
N THR A 28 2.36 -3.68 2.44
CA THR A 28 3.63 -4.36 2.21
C THR A 28 4.80 -3.47 2.61
N LEU A 29 4.82 -2.22 2.15
CA LEU A 29 5.87 -1.27 2.51
C LEU A 29 5.96 -1.04 4.03
N LEU A 30 4.82 -0.88 4.70
CA LEU A 30 4.79 -0.71 6.15
C LEU A 30 5.28 -1.96 6.89
N ALA A 31 5.00 -3.16 6.38
CA ALA A 31 5.54 -4.39 6.95
C ALA A 31 7.07 -4.50 6.79
N ASP A 32 7.63 -3.97 5.69
CA ASP A 32 9.08 -3.92 5.49
C ASP A 32 9.76 -2.90 6.40
N VAL A 33 9.08 -1.79 6.72
CA VAL A 33 9.52 -0.82 7.74
C VAL A 33 9.48 -1.46 9.14
N ASP A 34 8.37 -2.12 9.49
CA ASP A 34 8.24 -2.84 10.76
C ASP A 34 9.29 -3.95 10.91
N ALA A 35 9.70 -4.57 9.81
CA ALA A 35 10.77 -5.57 9.74
C ALA A 35 12.19 -4.97 9.76
N GLY A 36 12.33 -3.65 9.72
CA GLY A 36 13.62 -2.95 9.69
C GLY A 36 14.38 -3.07 8.36
N LYS A 37 13.71 -3.45 7.27
CA LYS A 37 14.30 -3.50 5.92
C LYS A 37 14.37 -2.12 5.27
N VAL A 38 13.43 -1.24 5.63
CA VAL A 38 13.35 0.14 5.17
C VAL A 38 13.39 1.04 6.38
N THR A 39 14.32 2.00 6.39
CA THR A 39 14.41 2.98 7.46
C THR A 39 13.27 4.00 7.38
N THR A 40 12.97 4.66 8.48
CA THR A 40 11.96 5.74 8.50
C THR A 40 12.37 6.90 7.59
N GLU A 41 13.66 7.19 7.50
CA GLU A 41 14.22 8.24 6.67
C GLU A 41 14.01 7.92 5.18
N GLU A 42 14.30 6.68 4.77
CA GLU A 42 14.06 6.20 3.40
C GLU A 42 12.57 6.20 3.05
N LEU A 43 11.71 5.78 4.00
CA LEU A 43 10.26 5.81 3.81
C LEU A 43 9.76 7.24 3.54
N PHE A 44 10.23 8.23 4.28
CA PHE A 44 9.80 9.62 4.09
C PHE A 44 10.39 10.26 2.83
N ALA A 45 11.58 9.84 2.40
CA ALA A 45 12.23 10.35 1.20
C ALA A 45 11.65 9.74 -0.10
N HIS A 46 11.42 8.42 -0.11
CA HIS A 46 11.12 7.66 -1.33
C HIS A 46 9.85 6.82 -1.25
N GLY A 47 9.00 7.02 -0.24
CA GLY A 47 7.86 6.15 0.02
C GLY A 47 6.84 6.05 -1.12
N LEU A 48 6.68 7.11 -1.94
CA LEU A 48 5.80 7.04 -3.12
C LEU A 48 6.39 6.12 -4.20
N GLU A 49 7.66 6.29 -4.52
CA GLU A 49 8.39 5.48 -5.51
C GLU A 49 8.37 4.00 -5.09
N MET A 50 8.63 3.72 -3.81
CA MET A 50 8.56 2.36 -3.26
C MET A 50 7.17 1.72 -3.38
N VAL A 51 6.10 2.48 -3.12
CA VAL A 51 4.73 1.97 -3.30
C VAL A 51 4.42 1.70 -4.78
N GLU A 52 4.87 2.58 -5.68
CA GLU A 52 4.70 2.40 -7.13
C GLU A 52 5.45 1.16 -7.64
N GLU A 53 6.68 0.93 -7.15
CA GLU A 53 7.46 -0.27 -7.46
C GLU A 53 6.76 -1.54 -6.98
N ILE A 54 6.27 -1.55 -5.73
CA ILE A 54 5.52 -2.68 -5.18
C ILE A 54 4.23 -2.93 -5.98
N LEU A 55 3.54 -1.85 -6.38
CA LEU A 55 2.33 -1.95 -7.19
C LEU A 55 2.63 -2.51 -8.58
N ALA A 56 3.71 -2.02 -9.23
CA ALA A 56 4.14 -2.50 -10.54
C ALA A 56 4.50 -4.00 -10.48
N GLU A 57 5.19 -4.43 -9.42
CA GLU A 57 5.55 -5.83 -9.23
C GLU A 57 4.31 -6.71 -8.97
N ALA A 58 3.37 -6.25 -8.15
CA ALA A 58 2.11 -6.95 -7.91
C ALA A 58 1.25 -7.08 -9.19
N VAL A 59 1.35 -6.13 -10.12
CA VAL A 59 0.68 -6.21 -11.43
C VAL A 59 1.34 -7.26 -12.32
N LYS A 60 2.69 -7.35 -12.35
CA LYS A 60 3.40 -8.36 -13.14
C LYS A 60 3.08 -9.79 -12.73
N VAL A 61 2.93 -10.04 -11.42
CA VAL A 61 2.60 -11.38 -10.87
C VAL A 61 1.16 -11.82 -11.20
N ALA A 62 0.27 -10.89 -11.51
CA ALA A 62 -1.14 -11.16 -11.79
C ALA A 62 -1.47 -11.36 -13.29
N VAL A 63 -0.47 -11.30 -14.18
CA VAL A 63 -0.57 -11.50 -15.64
C VAL A 63 0.00 -12.86 -16.01
#